data_AF-A0A8H5TA41-F1
#
_entry.id   AF-A0A8H5TA41-F1
#
_cell.length_a   1.000
_cell.length_b   1.000
_cell.length_c   1.000
_cell.angle_alpha   90.00
_cell.angle_beta   90.00
_cell.angle_gamma   90.00
#
_symmetry.space_group_name_H-M   'P 1'
#
loop_
_entity.id
_entity.type
_entity.pdbx_description
1 polymer ?
#
loop_
_entity_poly.entity_id
_entity_poly.type
_entity_poly.pdbx_seq_one_letter_code
_entity_poly.pdbx_strand_id
1 'polypeptide(L)'
;MEFAMPLEERLSLRQELIDSNDKFILDLPKVELHVHIEGTLTPELRWKLAKRNNQTLKLERTGTVHTNLEQLRASYYIMEARPGHQIDNAEESFTFFEAYHGGFEVLVTEEDFYDLAMNYFEHVAGMNVRYCEPFFDPQGHTRRGVAFETVMNGFRRAQEEAEKRLNVKSKWIMCFLRDMSPESAMETYDAVLPYRDMVVGIGLDSDENDRPPLMFEEVYKKARQDGFRITAHCDVGNKDAHKHIRQVINDLGETGADRLDHGINAAQDPEIMRRIKERGIGMTLTPWGYLRHEPVDEIFPRIRTLFDAGIPIAIGSDDPTYMEDTWILHDWLLVKKMCEFSNSDMASLAKSAVDMCWAEDGVKEQMRRELEEVLSKKDPMANRKSKLPSSPPPRPRTPSISSYTPDQKLRQDRIIHNMGWDNIGLSEKQQRAMAQTFYNEIQKAKARGEW
;
A
#
# COMPACT_ATOMS: atom_id res chain seq x y z
N MET A 1 0.44 23.55 -0.67
CA MET A 1 0.35 23.51 0.79
C MET A 1 -1.01 23.85 1.39
N GLU A 2 -2.03 24.38 0.68
CA GLU A 2 -3.30 24.76 1.34
C GLU A 2 -3.97 23.59 2.09
N PHE A 3 -3.67 22.34 1.69
CA PHE A 3 -4.19 21.11 2.30
C PHE A 3 -3.13 20.16 2.86
N ALA A 4 -1.85 20.49 2.73
CA ALA A 4 -0.74 19.63 3.17
C ALA A 4 -0.58 19.69 4.68
N MET A 5 -0.36 18.53 5.33
CA MET A 5 0.08 18.52 6.73
C MET A 5 1.48 19.17 6.82
N PRO A 6 1.72 20.13 7.73
CA PRO A 6 3.02 20.76 7.90
C PRO A 6 4.15 19.75 8.13
N LEU A 7 5.34 20.02 7.59
CA LEU A 7 6.50 19.11 7.71
C LEU A 7 6.81 18.77 9.18
N GLU A 8 6.81 19.75 10.08
CA GLU A 8 7.07 19.52 11.51
C GLU A 8 6.04 18.57 12.14
N GLU A 9 4.77 18.68 11.76
CA GLU A 9 3.71 17.77 12.22
C GLU A 9 3.89 16.37 11.66
N ARG A 10 4.28 16.24 10.37
CA ARG A 10 4.57 14.94 9.75
C ARG A 10 5.77 14.26 10.40
N LEU A 11 6.85 15.00 10.69
CA LEU A 11 8.03 14.47 11.39
C LEU A 11 7.69 14.05 12.83
N SER A 12 6.87 14.85 13.54
CA SER A 12 6.38 14.51 14.88
C SER A 12 5.52 13.24 14.86
N LEU A 13 4.57 13.15 13.92
CA LEU A 13 3.73 11.96 13.71
C LEU A 13 4.58 10.73 13.39
N ARG A 14 5.59 10.85 12.53
CA ARG A 14 6.51 9.76 12.19
C ARG A 14 7.17 9.21 13.45
N GLN A 15 7.69 10.10 14.30
CA GLN A 15 8.33 9.71 15.55
C GLN A 15 7.33 9.05 16.51
N GLU A 16 6.12 9.60 16.64
CA GLU A 16 5.05 9.01 17.45
C GLU A 16 4.71 7.58 17.02
N LEU A 17 4.59 7.34 15.70
CA LEU A 17 4.29 6.01 15.16
C LEU A 17 5.42 5.02 15.50
N ILE A 18 6.69 5.40 15.36
CA ILE A 18 7.83 4.56 15.73
C ILE A 18 7.80 4.24 17.23
N ASP A 19 7.57 5.27 18.05
CA ASP A 19 7.55 5.14 19.52
C ASP A 19 6.39 4.28 20.03
N SER A 20 5.31 4.13 19.24
CA SER A 20 4.21 3.22 19.56
C SER A 20 4.67 1.77 19.76
N ASN A 21 5.76 1.38 19.08
CA ASN A 21 6.36 0.05 19.15
C ASN A 21 5.30 -1.08 19.06
N ASP A 22 4.33 -0.92 18.14
CA ASP A 22 3.23 -1.86 17.99
C ASP A 22 3.75 -3.22 17.54
N LYS A 23 3.91 -4.11 18.52
CA LYS A 23 4.40 -5.47 18.32
C LYS A 23 3.55 -6.26 17.33
N PHE A 24 2.25 -5.99 17.21
CA PHE A 24 1.43 -6.70 16.24
C PHE A 24 1.82 -6.32 14.82
N ILE A 25 1.96 -5.03 14.53
CA ILE A 25 2.39 -4.55 13.21
C ILE A 25 3.83 -4.97 12.89
N LEU A 26 4.73 -4.91 13.87
CA LEU A 26 6.11 -5.36 13.71
C LEU A 26 6.21 -6.84 13.36
N ASP A 27 5.42 -7.69 14.02
CA ASP A 27 5.45 -9.15 13.83
C ASP A 27 4.76 -9.61 12.53
N LEU A 28 3.83 -8.83 11.96
CA LEU A 28 3.10 -9.22 10.75
C LEU A 28 4.05 -9.32 9.54
N PRO A 29 4.02 -10.43 8.77
CA PRO A 29 4.69 -10.48 7.48
C PRO A 29 4.02 -9.51 6.52
N LYS A 30 4.81 -8.72 5.82
CA LYS A 30 4.32 -7.67 4.92
C LYS A 30 4.60 -8.02 3.47
N VAL A 31 3.71 -7.53 2.61
CA VAL A 31 3.83 -7.58 1.16
C VAL A 31 3.72 -6.15 0.65
N GLU A 32 4.71 -5.69 -0.11
CA GLU A 32 4.76 -4.32 -0.65
C GLU A 32 4.52 -4.34 -2.16
N LEU A 33 3.39 -3.79 -2.61
CA LEU A 33 2.95 -3.85 -4.01
C LEU A 33 3.03 -2.51 -4.74
N HIS A 34 3.53 -1.49 -4.05
CA HIS A 34 3.60 -0.12 -4.56
C HIS A 34 4.78 0.58 -3.90
N VAL A 35 5.89 0.59 -4.61
CA VAL A 35 7.13 1.27 -4.26
C VAL A 35 7.92 1.48 -5.54
N HIS A 36 8.41 2.70 -5.76
CA HIS A 36 9.30 3.03 -6.88
C HIS A 36 10.73 2.81 -6.45
N ILE A 37 11.48 1.95 -7.14
CA ILE A 37 12.83 1.59 -6.67
C ILE A 37 13.77 2.79 -6.67
N GLU A 38 13.63 3.70 -7.64
CA GLU A 38 14.33 4.97 -7.69
C GLU A 38 13.91 5.91 -6.54
N GLY A 39 12.66 5.79 -6.08
CA GLY A 39 12.07 6.44 -4.89
C GLY A 39 12.71 6.02 -3.55
N THR A 40 13.49 4.94 -3.58
CA THR A 40 14.21 4.40 -2.41
C THR A 40 15.66 4.90 -2.30
N LEU A 41 16.10 5.78 -3.20
CA LEU A 41 17.47 6.28 -3.25
C LEU A 41 17.78 7.24 -2.08
N THR A 42 18.32 6.68 -1.00
CA THR A 42 18.70 7.44 0.21
C THR A 42 19.76 8.51 -0.11
N PRO A 43 19.81 9.63 0.64
CA PRO A 43 20.86 10.63 0.50
C PRO A 43 22.27 10.04 0.59
N GLU A 44 22.49 9.10 1.51
CA GLU A 44 23.76 8.39 1.71
C GLU A 44 24.17 7.61 0.46
N LEU A 45 23.23 6.84 -0.10
CA LEU A 45 23.47 6.09 -1.31
C LEU A 45 23.70 7.04 -2.49
N ARG A 46 22.84 8.02 -2.70
CA ARG A 46 22.99 9.03 -3.75
C ARG A 46 24.36 9.71 -3.70
N TRP A 47 24.84 10.05 -2.51
CA TRP A 47 26.17 10.62 -2.28
C TRP A 47 27.30 9.65 -2.63
N LYS A 48 27.19 8.37 -2.23
CA LYS A 48 28.14 7.30 -2.60
C LYS A 48 28.20 7.14 -4.11
N LEU A 49 27.04 7.08 -4.78
CA LEU A 49 26.94 6.87 -6.23
C LEU A 49 27.45 8.07 -7.02
N ALA A 50 27.14 9.29 -6.58
CA ALA A 50 27.67 10.51 -7.19
C ALA A 50 29.21 10.52 -7.21
N LYS A 51 29.83 10.12 -6.09
CA LYS A 51 31.29 9.99 -6.01
C LYS A 51 31.83 8.89 -6.91
N ARG A 52 31.17 7.73 -6.98
CA ARG A 52 31.56 6.63 -7.87
C ARG A 52 31.58 7.09 -9.33
N ASN A 53 30.55 7.80 -9.75
CA ASN A 53 30.34 8.18 -11.14
C ASN A 53 30.85 9.59 -11.49
N ASN A 54 31.55 10.26 -10.59
CA ASN A 54 32.03 11.64 -10.73
C ASN A 54 30.92 12.63 -11.12
N GLN A 55 29.71 12.42 -10.59
CA GLN A 55 28.55 13.27 -10.84
C GLN A 55 28.50 14.45 -9.87
N THR A 56 28.13 15.62 -10.39
CA THR A 56 27.85 16.79 -9.56
C THR A 56 26.39 16.75 -9.12
N LEU A 57 26.16 16.77 -7.81
CA LEU A 57 24.82 16.83 -7.25
C LEU A 57 24.32 18.27 -7.25
N LYS A 58 23.59 18.63 -8.31
CA LYS A 58 23.04 19.97 -8.52
C LYS A 58 21.52 19.89 -8.54
N LEU A 59 20.86 20.81 -7.83
CA LEU A 59 19.44 21.07 -7.98
C LEU A 59 19.26 22.01 -9.18
N GLU A 60 18.63 21.54 -10.25
CA GLU A 60 18.61 22.25 -11.53
C GLU A 60 17.87 23.59 -11.45
N ARG A 61 16.75 23.62 -10.74
CA ARG A 61 15.85 24.77 -10.59
C ARG A 61 16.47 25.93 -9.83
N THR A 62 17.29 25.66 -8.81
CA THR A 62 17.97 26.71 -8.02
C THR A 62 19.41 26.92 -8.44
N GLY A 63 20.00 25.95 -9.15
CA GLY A 63 21.43 25.91 -9.42
C GLY A 63 22.28 25.52 -8.21
N THR A 64 21.67 25.19 -7.07
CA THR A 64 22.37 24.83 -5.84
C THR A 64 23.16 23.54 -6.05
N VAL A 65 24.46 23.58 -5.74
CA VAL A 65 25.32 22.40 -5.74
C VAL A 65 25.48 21.89 -4.31
N HIS A 66 25.13 20.64 -4.07
CA HIS A 66 25.36 19.98 -2.78
C HIS A 66 26.82 19.56 -2.68
N THR A 67 27.55 20.21 -1.77
CA THR A 67 29.00 20.02 -1.58
C THR A 67 29.35 19.04 -0.46
N ASN A 68 28.36 18.63 0.33
CA ASN A 68 28.49 17.62 1.38
C ASN A 68 27.17 16.86 1.61
N LEU A 69 27.26 15.75 2.35
CA LEU A 69 26.11 14.87 2.62
C LEU A 69 25.02 15.55 3.48
N GLU A 70 25.37 16.46 4.39
CA GLU A 70 24.38 17.16 5.22
C GLU A 70 23.49 18.07 4.38
N GLN A 71 24.07 18.79 3.41
CA GLN A 71 23.33 19.60 2.44
C GLN A 71 22.38 18.75 1.58
N LEU A 72 22.83 17.56 1.16
CA LEU A 72 21.99 16.64 0.40
C LEU A 72 20.87 16.04 1.26
N ARG A 73 21.15 15.65 2.51
CA ARG A 73 20.13 15.16 3.43
C ARG A 73 19.04 16.20 3.66
N ALA A 74 19.44 17.45 3.88
CA ALA A 74 18.49 18.53 4.07
C ALA A 74 17.53 18.63 2.87
N SER A 75 18.03 18.54 1.63
CA SER A 75 17.20 18.70 0.42
C SER A 75 16.08 17.66 0.25
N TYR A 76 16.11 16.55 0.98
CA TYR A 76 15.04 15.54 0.97
C TYR A 76 13.86 15.92 1.88
N TYR A 77 14.08 16.74 2.90
CA TYR A 77 13.04 17.19 3.84
C TYR A 77 12.54 18.61 3.52
N ILE A 78 13.43 19.45 2.98
CA ILE A 78 13.13 20.84 2.62
C ILE A 78 13.07 20.99 1.10
N MET A 79 12.05 20.43 0.45
CA MET A 79 11.79 20.79 -0.95
C MET A 79 11.66 22.32 -1.02
N GLU A 80 12.67 22.99 -1.59
CA GLU A 80 12.77 24.44 -1.52
C GLU A 80 11.79 25.07 -2.52
N ALA A 81 10.99 26.06 -2.14
CA ALA A 81 10.25 26.86 -3.13
C ALA A 81 11.23 27.56 -4.08
N ARG A 82 10.76 28.03 -5.25
CA ARG A 82 11.61 28.92 -6.07
C ARG A 82 11.82 30.24 -5.31
N PRO A 83 12.95 30.95 -5.47
CA PRO A 83 13.07 32.30 -4.90
C PRO A 83 11.84 33.16 -5.26
N GLY A 84 11.16 33.67 -4.23
CA GLY A 84 9.94 34.48 -4.39
C GLY A 84 8.62 33.72 -4.54
N HIS A 85 8.59 32.39 -4.38
CA HIS A 85 7.38 31.56 -4.49
C HIS A 85 7.09 30.85 -3.15
N GLN A 86 5.82 30.47 -2.93
CA GLN A 86 5.40 29.58 -1.85
C GLN A 86 5.07 28.21 -2.45
N ILE A 87 5.41 27.13 -1.74
CA ILE A 87 5.10 25.78 -2.21
C ILE A 87 3.59 25.56 -2.20
N ASP A 88 2.98 25.50 -3.38
CA ASP A 88 1.65 24.94 -3.56
C ASP A 88 1.73 23.46 -3.97
N ASN A 89 0.59 22.79 -4.17
CA ASN A 89 0.60 21.36 -4.49
C ASN A 89 1.23 21.10 -5.88
N ALA A 90 1.16 22.06 -6.80
CA ALA A 90 1.82 21.97 -8.09
C ALA A 90 3.34 22.12 -7.94
N GLU A 91 3.80 23.14 -7.20
CA GLU A 91 5.23 23.32 -6.91
C GLU A 91 5.80 22.11 -6.17
N GLU A 92 5.09 21.53 -5.20
CA GLU A 92 5.54 20.33 -4.49
C GLU A 92 5.72 19.13 -5.45
N SER A 93 4.74 18.89 -6.32
CA SER A 93 4.82 17.84 -7.34
C SER A 93 6.04 18.06 -8.25
N PHE A 94 6.29 19.30 -8.70
CA PHE A 94 7.46 19.63 -9.50
C PHE A 94 8.78 19.42 -8.75
N THR A 95 8.85 19.80 -7.47
CA THR A 95 10.06 19.60 -6.65
C THR A 95 10.33 18.13 -6.36
N PHE A 96 9.27 17.32 -6.23
CA PHE A 96 9.38 15.87 -6.16
C PHE A 96 9.99 15.30 -7.43
N PHE A 97 9.42 15.59 -8.61
CA PHE A 97 9.97 15.09 -9.88
C PHE A 97 11.39 15.57 -10.15
N GLU A 98 11.75 16.79 -9.73
CA GLU A 98 13.14 17.26 -9.79
C GLU A 98 14.08 16.42 -8.90
N ALA A 99 13.68 16.13 -7.66
CA ALA A 99 14.49 15.34 -6.74
C ALA A 99 14.57 13.87 -7.14
N TYR A 100 13.45 13.31 -7.61
CA TYR A 100 13.28 11.95 -8.11
C TYR A 100 14.15 11.74 -9.36
N HIS A 101 13.90 12.49 -10.45
CA HIS A 101 14.71 12.38 -11.67
C HIS A 101 16.16 12.83 -11.48
N GLY A 102 16.42 13.79 -10.58
CA GLY A 102 17.79 14.15 -10.20
C GLY A 102 18.54 13.02 -9.48
N GLY A 103 17.82 12.05 -8.90
CA GLY A 103 18.38 10.80 -8.39
C GLY A 103 18.87 9.88 -9.51
N PHE A 104 18.26 9.94 -10.69
CA PHE A 104 18.60 9.05 -11.81
C PHE A 104 20.01 9.35 -12.32
N GLU A 105 20.47 10.60 -12.22
CA GLU A 105 21.78 11.05 -12.70
C GLU A 105 22.96 10.29 -12.08
N VAL A 106 22.81 9.76 -10.87
CA VAL A 106 23.86 8.98 -10.21
C VAL A 106 23.81 7.48 -10.53
N LEU A 107 22.76 7.00 -11.20
CA LEU A 107 22.56 5.62 -11.60
C LEU A 107 23.04 5.42 -13.05
N VAL A 108 24.23 4.85 -13.22
CA VAL A 108 24.96 4.80 -14.51
C VAL A 108 25.41 3.38 -14.89
N THR A 109 25.91 2.63 -13.92
CA THR A 109 26.55 1.32 -14.05
C THR A 109 25.69 0.23 -13.42
N GLU A 110 25.92 -1.03 -13.79
CA GLU A 110 25.21 -2.18 -13.22
C GLU A 110 25.30 -2.22 -11.68
N GLU A 111 26.45 -1.84 -11.13
CA GLU A 111 26.69 -1.77 -9.69
C GLU A 111 25.83 -0.69 -9.00
N ASP A 112 25.43 0.37 -9.73
CA ASP A 112 24.50 1.40 -9.20
C ASP A 112 23.11 0.83 -8.99
N PHE A 113 22.59 0.09 -9.97
CA PHE A 113 21.27 -0.55 -9.87
C PHE A 113 21.28 -1.71 -8.87
N TYR A 114 22.39 -2.45 -8.76
CA TYR A 114 22.60 -3.43 -7.71
C TYR A 114 22.56 -2.80 -6.31
N ASP A 115 23.37 -1.74 -6.08
CA ASP A 115 23.43 -1.06 -4.80
C ASP A 115 22.07 -0.44 -4.42
N LEU A 116 21.34 0.14 -5.39
CA LEU A 116 19.99 0.67 -5.19
C LEU A 116 19.02 -0.41 -4.73
N ALA A 117 18.90 -1.49 -5.49
CA ALA A 117 17.98 -2.57 -5.16
C ALA A 117 18.33 -3.27 -3.84
N MET A 118 19.62 -3.53 -3.58
CA MET A 118 20.06 -4.11 -2.31
C MET A 118 19.80 -3.19 -1.13
N ASN A 119 19.99 -1.87 -1.28
CA ASN A 119 19.67 -0.92 -0.22
C ASN A 119 18.18 -1.00 0.15
N TYR A 120 17.28 -1.02 -0.83
CA TYR A 120 15.86 -1.24 -0.59
C TYR A 120 15.59 -2.57 0.13
N PHE A 121 16.10 -3.69 -0.40
CA PHE A 121 15.85 -5.02 0.17
C PHE A 121 16.32 -5.15 1.63
N GLU A 122 17.47 -4.57 1.97
CA GLU A 122 18.00 -4.55 3.34
C GLU A 122 17.08 -3.79 4.30
N HIS A 123 16.53 -2.64 3.89
CA HIS A 123 15.59 -1.86 4.71
C HIS A 123 14.30 -2.65 4.96
N VAL A 124 13.68 -3.17 3.91
CA VAL A 124 12.36 -3.80 4.04
C VAL A 124 12.42 -5.18 4.69
N ALA A 125 13.54 -5.90 4.57
CA ALA A 125 13.79 -7.13 5.32
C ALA A 125 13.71 -6.88 6.84
N GLY A 126 14.30 -5.76 7.31
CA GLY A 126 14.22 -5.31 8.70
C GLY A 126 12.80 -4.94 9.16
N MET A 127 11.88 -4.73 8.22
CA MET A 127 10.47 -4.38 8.46
C MET A 127 9.52 -5.57 8.28
N ASN A 128 10.09 -6.78 8.17
CA ASN A 128 9.36 -8.04 8.01
C ASN A 128 8.61 -8.16 6.67
N VAL A 129 9.10 -7.48 5.62
CA VAL A 129 8.63 -7.73 4.25
C VAL A 129 9.13 -9.10 3.80
N ARG A 130 8.27 -9.86 3.13
CA ARG A 130 8.56 -11.21 2.59
C ARG A 130 8.50 -11.25 1.08
N TYR A 131 7.68 -10.38 0.50
CA TYR A 131 7.55 -10.27 -0.93
C TYR A 131 7.28 -8.81 -1.32
N CYS A 132 7.89 -8.36 -2.40
CA CYS A 132 7.65 -7.04 -2.95
C CYS A 132 7.58 -7.02 -4.47
N GLU A 133 6.87 -6.02 -5.00
CA GLU A 133 6.77 -5.74 -6.43
C GLU A 133 7.22 -4.32 -6.74
N PRO A 134 8.54 -4.03 -6.70
CA PRO A 134 9.01 -2.68 -6.97
C PRO A 134 8.77 -2.28 -8.42
N PHE A 135 8.30 -1.05 -8.60
CA PHE A 135 8.29 -0.34 -9.86
C PHE A 135 9.72 0.10 -10.22
N PHE A 136 9.99 0.20 -11.51
CA PHE A 136 11.21 0.84 -12.03
C PHE A 136 10.93 1.54 -13.36
N ASP A 137 11.69 2.63 -13.61
CA ASP A 137 11.41 3.59 -14.67
C ASP A 137 12.54 3.62 -15.72
N PRO A 138 12.62 2.60 -16.60
CA PRO A 138 13.74 2.46 -17.53
C PRO A 138 13.90 3.65 -18.46
N GLN A 139 12.81 4.33 -18.85
CA GLN A 139 12.83 5.49 -19.74
C GLN A 139 13.66 6.66 -19.16
N GLY A 140 13.66 6.82 -17.83
CA GLY A 140 14.47 7.85 -17.19
C GLY A 140 15.98 7.57 -17.24
N HIS A 141 16.38 6.31 -17.46
CA HIS A 141 17.76 5.88 -17.61
C HIS A 141 18.20 5.79 -19.07
N THR A 142 17.39 5.16 -19.92
CA THR A 142 17.72 4.94 -21.35
C THR A 142 17.84 6.24 -22.12
N ARG A 143 17.02 7.26 -21.80
CA ARG A 143 17.13 8.61 -22.40
C ARG A 143 18.48 9.29 -22.13
N ARG A 144 19.21 8.84 -21.09
CA ARG A 144 20.55 9.34 -20.71
C ARG A 144 21.68 8.43 -21.21
N GLY A 145 21.36 7.41 -22.01
CA GLY A 145 22.34 6.48 -22.60
C GLY A 145 22.70 5.30 -21.71
N VAL A 146 22.03 5.09 -20.58
CA VAL A 146 22.19 3.86 -19.79
C VAL A 146 21.46 2.72 -20.50
N ALA A 147 22.17 1.64 -20.83
CA ALA A 147 21.55 0.50 -21.49
C ALA A 147 20.52 -0.19 -20.58
N PHE A 148 19.40 -0.66 -21.15
CA PHE A 148 18.37 -1.40 -20.42
C PHE A 148 18.95 -2.63 -19.71
N GLU A 149 19.87 -3.33 -20.37
CA GLU A 149 20.60 -4.48 -19.80
C GLU A 149 21.39 -4.12 -18.54
N THR A 150 22.00 -2.93 -18.49
CA THR A 150 22.72 -2.45 -17.30
C THR A 150 21.81 -2.36 -16.08
N VAL A 151 20.57 -1.89 -16.27
CA VAL A 151 19.55 -1.80 -15.22
C VAL A 151 19.16 -3.21 -14.75
N MET A 152 18.77 -4.06 -15.70
CA MET A 152 18.25 -5.39 -15.40
C MET A 152 19.28 -6.32 -14.78
N ASN A 153 20.55 -6.26 -15.20
CA ASN A 153 21.61 -7.10 -14.61
C ASN A 153 21.88 -6.73 -13.15
N GLY A 154 21.85 -5.44 -12.81
CA GLY A 154 22.01 -4.97 -11.43
C GLY A 154 20.85 -5.44 -10.55
N PHE A 155 19.62 -5.27 -11.03
CA PHE A 155 18.41 -5.74 -10.35
C PHE A 155 18.36 -7.26 -10.20
N ARG A 156 18.81 -8.04 -11.20
CA ARG A 156 18.86 -9.51 -11.13
C ARG A 156 19.78 -9.97 -10.01
N ARG A 157 21.00 -9.44 -9.98
CA ARG A 157 22.00 -9.75 -8.94
C ARG A 157 21.45 -9.44 -7.55
N ALA A 158 20.84 -8.28 -7.37
CA ALA A 158 20.27 -7.86 -6.09
C ALA A 158 19.09 -8.74 -5.67
N GLN A 159 18.16 -9.05 -6.58
CA GLN A 159 17.02 -9.91 -6.33
C GLN A 159 17.44 -11.33 -5.90
N GLU A 160 18.39 -11.94 -6.61
CA GLU A 160 18.91 -13.26 -6.27
C GLU A 160 19.61 -13.27 -4.90
N GLU A 161 20.31 -12.19 -4.56
CA GLU A 161 21.01 -12.06 -3.29
C GLU A 161 20.03 -11.82 -2.12
N ALA A 162 19.04 -10.95 -2.30
CA ALA A 162 18.00 -10.67 -1.31
C ALA A 162 17.19 -11.92 -0.97
N GLU A 163 16.84 -12.74 -1.96
CA GLU A 163 16.15 -14.00 -1.72
C GLU A 163 16.98 -14.95 -0.85
N LYS A 164 18.27 -15.10 -1.16
CA LYS A 164 19.18 -16.01 -0.45
C LYS A 164 19.53 -15.55 0.95
N ARG A 165 19.77 -14.25 1.14
CA ARG A 165 20.34 -13.70 2.38
C ARG A 165 19.31 -13.08 3.31
N LEU A 166 18.25 -12.49 2.75
CA LEU A 166 17.29 -11.67 3.49
C LEU A 166 15.90 -12.32 3.58
N ASN A 167 15.67 -13.44 2.86
CA ASN A 167 14.34 -14.05 2.72
C ASN A 167 13.29 -13.04 2.22
N VAL A 168 13.71 -12.18 1.30
CA VAL A 168 12.84 -11.25 0.58
C VAL A 168 12.81 -11.70 -0.88
N LYS A 169 11.64 -12.16 -1.33
CA LYS A 169 11.39 -12.49 -2.74
C LYS A 169 10.80 -11.28 -3.45
N SER A 170 10.96 -11.19 -4.77
CA SER A 170 10.35 -10.10 -5.53
C SER A 170 10.04 -10.47 -6.96
N LYS A 171 9.20 -9.67 -7.60
CA LYS A 171 9.08 -9.56 -9.05
C LYS A 171 9.06 -8.08 -9.43
N TRP A 172 9.61 -7.73 -10.57
CA TRP A 172 9.67 -6.34 -11.00
C TRP A 172 8.41 -5.96 -11.78
N ILE A 173 8.00 -4.71 -11.67
CA ILE A 173 6.97 -4.11 -12.52
C ILE A 173 7.64 -2.97 -13.27
N MET A 174 7.65 -3.05 -14.60
CA MET A 174 8.22 -1.99 -15.42
C MET A 174 7.16 -0.93 -15.67
N CYS A 175 7.45 0.32 -15.33
CA CYS A 175 6.53 1.41 -15.57
C CYS A 175 6.90 2.22 -16.82
N PHE A 176 5.87 2.81 -17.42
CA PHE A 176 6.02 3.83 -18.44
C PHE A 176 5.90 5.21 -17.81
N LEU A 177 6.92 6.04 -18.03
CA LEU A 177 6.89 7.45 -17.65
C LEU A 177 5.88 8.17 -18.53
N ARG A 178 4.70 8.46 -17.98
CA ARG A 178 3.59 8.94 -18.78
C ARG A 178 3.77 10.36 -19.30
N ASP A 179 4.72 11.14 -18.80
CA ASP A 179 5.14 12.41 -19.37
C ASP A 179 5.91 12.25 -20.70
N MET A 180 6.40 11.06 -21.01
CA MET A 180 7.01 10.70 -22.31
C MET A 180 5.98 10.15 -23.30
N SER A 181 6.34 10.00 -24.58
CA SER A 181 5.37 9.63 -25.62
C SER A 181 4.96 8.14 -25.59
N PRO A 182 3.76 7.77 -26.09
CA PRO A 182 3.37 6.37 -26.25
C PRO A 182 4.32 5.55 -27.14
N GLU A 183 4.98 6.18 -28.11
CA GLU A 183 6.01 5.52 -28.94
C GLU A 183 7.21 5.10 -28.09
N SER A 184 7.67 5.97 -27.19
CA SER A 184 8.75 5.65 -26.24
C SER A 184 8.34 4.53 -25.28
N ALA A 185 7.07 4.48 -24.87
CA ALA A 185 6.53 3.37 -24.09
C ALA A 185 6.58 2.05 -24.86
N MET A 186 6.24 2.04 -26.15
CA MET A 186 6.33 0.85 -27.01
C MET A 186 7.79 0.38 -27.22
N GLU A 187 8.73 1.30 -27.45
CA GLU A 187 10.16 0.97 -27.55
C GLU A 187 10.68 0.33 -26.25
N THR A 188 10.27 0.90 -25.12
CA THR A 188 10.61 0.41 -23.78
C THR A 188 10.00 -0.97 -23.52
N TYR A 189 8.76 -1.18 -23.97
CA TYR A 189 8.11 -2.48 -23.91
C TYR A 189 8.86 -3.55 -24.70
N ASP A 190 9.27 -3.27 -25.94
CA ASP A 190 10.03 -4.25 -26.73
C ASP A 190 11.37 -4.61 -26.04
N ALA A 191 11.97 -3.67 -25.32
CA ALA A 191 13.22 -3.90 -24.56
C ALA A 191 13.07 -4.80 -23.32
N VAL A 192 11.86 -4.91 -22.73
CA VAL A 192 11.63 -5.72 -21.53
C VAL A 192 11.40 -7.20 -21.84
N LEU A 193 11.02 -7.54 -23.07
CA LEU A 193 10.65 -8.89 -23.48
C LEU A 193 11.70 -9.98 -23.15
N PRO A 194 13.02 -9.73 -23.20
CA PRO A 194 14.03 -10.71 -22.78
C PRO A 194 14.05 -11.00 -21.28
N TYR A 195 13.41 -10.17 -20.45
CA TYR A 195 13.47 -10.21 -18.98
C TYR A 195 12.14 -10.63 -18.33
N ARG A 196 11.27 -11.36 -19.06
CA ARG A 196 9.96 -11.84 -18.59
C ARG A 196 10.02 -12.78 -17.40
N ASP A 197 11.18 -13.36 -17.11
CA ASP A 197 11.40 -14.15 -15.90
C ASP A 197 11.47 -13.29 -14.64
N MET A 198 11.92 -12.04 -14.79
CA MET A 198 12.05 -11.04 -13.72
C MET A 198 10.84 -10.11 -13.63
N VAL A 199 10.32 -9.67 -14.78
CA VAL A 199 9.25 -8.66 -14.88
C VAL A 199 7.90 -9.34 -15.04
N VAL A 200 7.03 -9.18 -14.04
CA VAL A 200 5.72 -9.87 -13.99
C VAL A 200 4.59 -9.04 -14.58
N GLY A 201 4.76 -7.72 -14.66
CA GLY A 201 3.74 -6.81 -15.14
C GLY A 201 4.29 -5.47 -15.58
N ILE A 202 3.39 -4.65 -16.11
CA ILE A 202 3.66 -3.28 -16.52
C ILE A 202 2.77 -2.29 -15.76
N GLY A 203 3.31 -1.09 -15.55
CA GLY A 203 2.67 0.05 -14.89
C GLY A 203 2.72 1.34 -15.73
N LEU A 204 2.08 2.37 -15.22
CA LEU A 204 2.06 3.73 -15.77
C LEU A 204 2.03 4.70 -14.59
N ASP A 205 2.97 5.63 -14.57
CA ASP A 205 3.19 6.60 -13.50
C ASP A 205 3.75 7.92 -14.08
N SER A 206 4.36 8.75 -13.25
CA SER A 206 4.79 10.12 -13.57
C SER A 206 3.59 11.06 -13.81
N ASP A 207 3.84 12.25 -14.35
CA ASP A 207 2.86 13.36 -14.43
C ASP A 207 1.57 12.97 -15.18
N GLU A 208 0.48 12.82 -14.43
CA GLU A 208 -0.84 12.47 -14.95
C GLU A 208 -1.56 13.60 -15.70
N ASN A 209 -1.12 14.85 -15.56
CA ASN A 209 -1.82 16.01 -16.10
C ASN A 209 -1.89 15.99 -17.63
N ASP A 210 -3.13 15.94 -18.16
CA ASP A 210 -3.40 15.86 -19.60
C ASP A 210 -2.76 14.63 -20.29
N ARG A 211 -2.41 13.59 -19.51
CA ARG A 211 -1.80 12.34 -19.97
C ARG A 211 -2.66 11.12 -19.62
N PRO A 212 -3.97 11.04 -19.98
CA PRO A 212 -4.88 9.98 -19.52
C PRO A 212 -4.38 8.55 -19.80
N PRO A 213 -4.76 7.55 -18.97
CA PRO A 213 -4.29 6.16 -19.12
C PRO A 213 -4.50 5.58 -20.53
N LEU A 214 -5.65 5.83 -21.15
CA LEU A 214 -5.95 5.31 -22.49
C LEU A 214 -5.09 5.91 -23.62
N MET A 215 -4.26 6.92 -23.35
CA MET A 215 -3.25 7.34 -24.33
C MET A 215 -2.21 6.24 -24.58
N PHE A 216 -2.02 5.33 -23.63
CA PHE A 216 -1.06 4.23 -23.70
C PHE A 216 -1.71 2.88 -24.01
N GLU A 217 -2.98 2.86 -24.44
CA GLU A 217 -3.76 1.64 -24.59
C GLU A 217 -3.09 0.58 -25.47
N GLU A 218 -2.44 0.98 -26.56
CA GLU A 218 -1.84 0.02 -27.50
C GLU A 218 -0.67 -0.77 -26.89
N VAL A 219 0.15 -0.15 -26.02
CA VAL A 219 1.22 -0.90 -25.33
C VAL A 219 0.63 -1.82 -24.25
N TYR A 220 -0.44 -1.41 -23.58
CA TYR A 220 -1.16 -2.23 -22.61
C TYR A 220 -1.84 -3.45 -23.26
N LYS A 221 -2.46 -3.30 -24.44
CA LYS A 221 -3.00 -4.43 -25.21
C LYS A 221 -1.94 -5.46 -25.54
N LYS A 222 -0.79 -5.00 -26.07
CA LYS A 222 0.34 -5.88 -26.41
C LYS A 222 0.86 -6.60 -25.17
N ALA A 223 1.05 -5.88 -24.07
CA ALA A 223 1.46 -6.47 -22.79
C ALA A 223 0.50 -7.56 -22.30
N ARG A 224 -0.81 -7.32 -22.35
CA ARG A 224 -1.81 -8.34 -21.98
C ARG A 224 -1.76 -9.56 -22.89
N GLN A 225 -1.64 -9.37 -24.20
CA GLN A 225 -1.54 -10.46 -25.18
C GLN A 225 -0.29 -11.33 -24.92
N ASP A 226 0.80 -10.72 -24.49
CA ASP A 226 2.02 -11.40 -24.09
C ASP A 226 1.98 -11.92 -22.64
N GLY A 227 0.84 -11.81 -21.95
CA GLY A 227 0.60 -12.42 -20.64
C GLY A 227 1.18 -11.65 -19.45
N PHE A 228 1.58 -10.39 -19.62
CA PHE A 228 1.93 -9.52 -18.50
C PHE A 228 0.68 -9.15 -17.69
N ARG A 229 0.89 -8.94 -16.39
CA ARG A 229 -0.08 -8.28 -15.53
C ARG A 229 -0.07 -6.78 -15.76
N ILE A 230 -1.21 -6.13 -15.50
CA ILE A 230 -1.40 -4.70 -15.79
C ILE A 230 -1.85 -3.97 -14.55
N THR A 231 -1.17 -2.86 -14.26
CA THR A 231 -1.56 -1.88 -13.26
C THR A 231 -1.36 -0.46 -13.82
N ALA A 232 -1.89 0.56 -13.15
CA ALA A 232 -1.70 1.96 -13.51
C ALA A 232 -2.03 2.89 -12.34
N HIS A 233 -1.30 3.99 -12.23
CA HIS A 233 -1.56 5.07 -11.29
C HIS A 233 -2.82 5.85 -11.67
N CYS A 234 -3.60 6.21 -10.65
CA CYS A 234 -4.64 7.23 -10.70
C CYS A 234 -4.48 8.13 -9.48
N ASP A 235 -3.76 9.23 -9.69
CA ASP A 235 -3.22 10.06 -8.63
C ASP A 235 -4.31 10.80 -7.87
N VAL A 236 -4.02 11.02 -6.58
CA VAL A 236 -4.97 11.65 -5.69
C VAL A 236 -5.12 13.13 -6.01
N GLY A 237 -6.36 13.60 -6.05
CA GLY A 237 -6.64 15.02 -6.27
C GLY A 237 -6.49 15.47 -7.73
N ASN A 238 -6.19 14.56 -8.67
CA ASN A 238 -6.17 14.89 -10.10
C ASN A 238 -7.55 15.38 -10.57
N LYS A 239 -7.58 16.43 -11.41
CA LYS A 239 -8.83 17.01 -11.95
C LYS A 239 -9.71 15.98 -12.69
N ASP A 240 -9.10 14.95 -13.25
CA ASP A 240 -9.76 13.89 -14.02
C ASP A 240 -9.75 12.53 -13.27
N ALA A 241 -9.47 12.51 -11.96
CA ALA A 241 -9.25 11.28 -11.18
C ALA A 241 -10.35 10.21 -11.39
N HIS A 242 -11.63 10.57 -11.28
CA HIS A 242 -12.73 9.61 -11.48
C HIS A 242 -12.80 9.06 -12.91
N LYS A 243 -12.49 9.89 -13.91
CA LYS A 243 -12.45 9.48 -15.32
C LYS A 243 -11.29 8.52 -15.56
N HIS A 244 -10.10 8.82 -15.03
CA HIS A 244 -8.93 7.95 -15.16
C HIS A 244 -9.15 6.62 -14.43
N ILE A 245 -9.71 6.63 -13.22
CA ILE A 245 -10.08 5.40 -12.51
C ILE A 245 -11.03 4.56 -13.38
N ARG A 246 -12.07 5.17 -13.98
CA ARG A 246 -13.00 4.45 -14.88
C ARG A 246 -12.28 3.83 -16.08
N GLN A 247 -11.32 4.53 -16.68
CA GLN A 247 -10.52 4.01 -17.79
C GLN A 247 -9.67 2.82 -17.34
N VAL A 248 -8.95 2.94 -16.22
CA VAL A 248 -8.11 1.86 -15.69
C VAL A 248 -8.94 0.63 -15.34
N ILE A 249 -10.09 0.80 -14.67
CA ILE A 249 -10.88 -0.34 -14.20
C ILE A 249 -11.84 -0.93 -15.26
N ASN A 250 -11.99 -0.36 -16.44
CA ASN A 250 -12.92 -0.89 -17.46
C ASN A 250 -12.26 -1.18 -18.79
N ASP A 251 -11.33 -0.31 -19.20
CA ASP A 251 -10.95 -0.20 -20.60
C ASP A 251 -9.48 -0.59 -20.81
N LEU A 252 -8.59 -0.21 -19.88
CA LEU A 252 -7.13 -0.33 -20.06
C LEU A 252 -6.69 -1.77 -20.38
N GLY A 253 -5.97 -1.94 -21.48
CA GLY A 253 -5.57 -3.25 -21.99
C GLY A 253 -6.79 -4.11 -22.32
N GLU A 254 -7.76 -3.55 -23.05
CA GLU A 254 -9.05 -4.10 -23.50
C GLU A 254 -10.08 -4.47 -22.42
N THR A 255 -9.63 -4.87 -21.22
CA THR A 255 -10.52 -5.41 -20.19
C THR A 255 -10.42 -4.67 -18.87
N GLY A 256 -9.62 -3.61 -18.79
CA GLY A 256 -9.22 -2.98 -17.55
C GLY A 256 -8.06 -3.70 -16.86
N ALA A 257 -7.42 -3.01 -15.93
CA ALA A 257 -6.25 -3.45 -15.19
C ALA A 257 -6.55 -4.60 -14.22
N ASP A 258 -5.49 -5.35 -13.87
CA ASP A 258 -5.51 -6.40 -12.83
C ASP A 258 -5.50 -5.78 -11.42
N ARG A 259 -4.95 -4.57 -11.29
CA ARG A 259 -4.80 -3.78 -10.06
C ARG A 259 -4.93 -2.29 -10.38
N LEU A 260 -5.35 -1.49 -9.40
CA LEU A 260 -5.38 -0.04 -9.46
C LEU A 260 -4.38 0.53 -8.45
N ASP A 261 -3.47 1.40 -8.90
CA ASP A 261 -2.53 2.07 -8.02
C ASP A 261 -3.09 3.44 -7.59
N HIS A 262 -3.02 3.75 -6.29
CA HIS A 262 -3.75 4.82 -5.61
C HIS A 262 -5.27 4.71 -5.77
N GLY A 263 -5.89 5.56 -6.61
CA GLY A 263 -7.31 5.54 -6.90
C GLY A 263 -8.22 5.87 -5.71
N ILE A 264 -7.70 6.45 -4.62
CA ILE A 264 -8.46 6.71 -3.38
C ILE A 264 -9.71 7.58 -3.60
N ASN A 265 -9.72 8.43 -4.64
CA ASN A 265 -10.89 9.20 -5.06
C ASN A 265 -12.10 8.33 -5.43
N ALA A 266 -11.91 7.03 -5.70
CA ALA A 266 -13.00 6.06 -5.87
C ALA A 266 -13.96 6.07 -4.68
N ALA A 267 -13.48 6.35 -3.45
CA ALA A 267 -14.30 6.41 -2.24
C ALA A 267 -15.43 7.45 -2.32
N GLN A 268 -15.32 8.43 -3.22
CA GLN A 268 -16.30 9.50 -3.40
C GLN A 268 -17.39 9.16 -4.42
N ASP A 269 -17.25 8.04 -5.15
CA ASP A 269 -18.16 7.63 -6.22
C ASP A 269 -18.63 6.17 -6.00
N PRO A 270 -19.87 5.97 -5.49
CA PRO A 270 -20.40 4.64 -5.23
C PRO A 270 -20.44 3.71 -6.45
N GLU A 271 -20.57 4.28 -7.66
CA GLU A 271 -20.60 3.50 -8.90
C GLU A 271 -19.21 2.98 -9.26
N ILE A 272 -18.16 3.79 -9.06
CA ILE A 272 -16.77 3.34 -9.20
C ILE A 272 -16.48 2.23 -8.19
N MET A 273 -16.83 2.42 -6.91
CA MET A 273 -16.61 1.39 -5.88
C MET A 273 -17.33 0.08 -6.21
N ARG A 274 -18.60 0.15 -6.64
CA ARG A 274 -19.38 -1.01 -7.07
C ARG A 274 -18.66 -1.75 -8.19
N ARG A 275 -18.15 -1.01 -9.18
CA ARG A 275 -17.45 -1.60 -10.33
C ARG A 275 -16.12 -2.25 -9.95
N ILE A 276 -15.31 -1.60 -9.11
CA ILE A 276 -14.06 -2.17 -8.57
C ILE A 276 -14.34 -3.50 -7.88
N LYS A 277 -15.36 -3.51 -7.01
CA LYS A 277 -15.75 -4.71 -6.25
C LYS A 277 -16.27 -5.84 -7.16
N GLU A 278 -17.14 -5.53 -8.12
CA GLU A 278 -17.68 -6.53 -9.06
C GLU A 278 -16.60 -7.19 -9.92
N ARG A 279 -15.58 -6.43 -10.30
CA ARG A 279 -14.44 -6.94 -11.06
C ARG A 279 -13.37 -7.60 -10.18
N GLY A 280 -13.45 -7.45 -8.86
CA GLY A 280 -12.46 -7.98 -7.92
C GLY A 280 -11.09 -7.30 -8.05
N ILE A 281 -11.05 -6.02 -8.46
CA ILE A 281 -9.81 -5.27 -8.61
C ILE A 281 -9.33 -4.85 -7.21
N GLY A 282 -8.08 -5.17 -6.89
CA GLY A 282 -7.42 -4.67 -5.68
C GLY A 282 -6.78 -3.30 -5.90
N MET A 283 -6.61 -2.54 -4.81
CA MET A 283 -6.03 -1.21 -4.82
C MET A 283 -4.74 -1.16 -3.99
N THR A 284 -3.69 -0.52 -4.48
CA THR A 284 -2.53 -0.18 -3.65
C THR A 284 -2.63 1.25 -3.18
N LEU A 285 -2.51 1.51 -1.88
CA LEU A 285 -2.58 2.85 -1.32
C LEU A 285 -1.26 3.22 -0.65
N THR A 286 -0.88 4.49 -0.73
CA THR A 286 0.36 5.06 -0.16
C THR A 286 0.04 6.22 0.80
N PRO A 287 -0.50 5.90 1.99
CA PRO A 287 -1.14 6.87 2.89
C PRO A 287 -0.24 8.02 3.35
N TRP A 288 1.07 7.80 3.52
CA TRP A 288 1.98 8.87 3.92
C TRP A 288 2.12 9.94 2.83
N GLY A 289 2.24 9.51 1.56
CA GLY A 289 2.31 10.43 0.41
C GLY A 289 1.09 11.34 0.34
N TYR A 290 -0.10 10.83 0.68
CA TYR A 290 -1.33 11.62 0.65
C TYR A 290 -1.33 12.80 1.64
N LEU A 291 -0.58 12.71 2.76
CA LEU A 291 -0.48 13.79 3.75
C LEU A 291 0.11 15.09 3.18
N ARG A 292 0.76 15.02 2.02
CA ARG A 292 1.35 16.16 1.32
C ARG A 292 0.37 16.89 0.41
N HIS A 293 -0.64 16.20 -0.08
CA HIS A 293 -1.47 16.71 -1.16
C HIS A 293 -2.93 16.91 -0.77
N GLU A 294 -3.41 16.17 0.25
CA GLU A 294 -4.82 16.12 0.63
C GLU A 294 -5.06 16.43 2.11
N PRO A 295 -6.26 16.93 2.48
CA PRO A 295 -6.64 17.13 3.87
C PRO A 295 -6.66 15.81 4.64
N VAL A 296 -6.00 15.79 5.80
CA VAL A 296 -5.88 14.63 6.70
C VAL A 296 -7.24 14.05 7.09
N ASP A 297 -8.21 14.93 7.34
CA ASP A 297 -9.58 14.59 7.72
C ASP A 297 -10.41 13.99 6.57
N GLU A 298 -9.90 14.02 5.33
CA GLU A 298 -10.53 13.39 4.18
C GLU A 298 -9.86 12.07 3.78
N ILE A 299 -8.53 11.96 3.90
CA ILE A 299 -7.76 10.79 3.44
C ILE A 299 -8.22 9.51 4.15
N PHE A 300 -8.13 9.47 5.47
CA PHE A 300 -8.33 8.23 6.23
C PHE A 300 -9.79 7.75 6.23
N PRO A 301 -10.81 8.63 6.28
CA PRO A 301 -12.19 8.21 6.01
C PRO A 301 -12.41 7.60 4.63
N ARG A 302 -11.72 8.07 3.58
CA ARG A 302 -11.78 7.46 2.25
C ARG A 302 -11.15 6.07 2.23
N ILE A 303 -9.97 5.89 2.85
CA ILE A 303 -9.34 4.55 3.02
C ILE A 303 -10.31 3.60 3.75
N ARG A 304 -10.89 4.08 4.85
CA ARG A 304 -11.84 3.30 5.65
C ARG A 304 -13.08 2.90 4.84
N THR A 305 -13.63 3.84 4.06
CA THR A 305 -14.79 3.61 3.18
C THR A 305 -14.53 2.51 2.15
N LEU A 306 -13.34 2.52 1.52
CA LEU A 306 -12.95 1.48 0.55
C LEU A 306 -12.80 0.12 1.23
N PHE A 307 -12.14 0.09 2.40
CA PHE A 307 -11.95 -1.13 3.19
C PHE A 307 -13.28 -1.73 3.64
N ASP A 308 -14.17 -0.93 4.24
CA ASP A 308 -15.47 -1.38 4.76
C ASP A 308 -16.41 -1.83 3.62
N ALA A 309 -16.23 -1.31 2.40
CA ALA A 309 -16.91 -1.80 1.21
C ALA A 309 -16.43 -3.19 0.74
N GLY A 310 -15.34 -3.71 1.31
CA GLY A 310 -14.74 -5.00 0.98
C GLY A 310 -13.88 -4.95 -0.29
N ILE A 311 -13.36 -3.79 -0.66
CA ILE A 311 -12.37 -3.66 -1.74
C ILE A 311 -11.02 -4.13 -1.20
N PRO A 312 -10.31 -5.06 -1.86
CA PRO A 312 -8.98 -5.49 -1.44
C PRO A 312 -8.00 -4.30 -1.49
N ILE A 313 -7.28 -4.07 -0.39
CA ILE A 313 -6.31 -2.98 -0.27
C ILE A 313 -4.95 -3.55 0.17
N ALA A 314 -3.89 -3.11 -0.49
CA ALA A 314 -2.51 -3.27 -0.05
C ALA A 314 -1.92 -1.88 0.27
N ILE A 315 -1.15 -1.79 1.37
CA ILE A 315 -0.49 -0.55 1.78
C ILE A 315 0.97 -0.60 1.32
N GLY A 316 1.41 0.41 0.57
CA GLY A 316 2.79 0.60 0.11
C GLY A 316 3.39 1.92 0.58
N SER A 317 4.67 2.13 0.31
CA SER A 317 5.41 3.33 0.72
C SER A 317 5.70 4.34 -0.39
N ASP A 318 5.46 3.98 -1.66
CA ASP A 318 5.70 4.86 -2.80
C ASP A 318 7.18 5.19 -2.97
N ASP A 319 7.61 6.35 -2.46
CA ASP A 319 8.93 6.93 -2.59
C ASP A 319 9.51 7.22 -1.20
N PRO A 320 9.79 6.19 -0.39
CA PRO A 320 9.97 6.32 1.05
C PRO A 320 11.04 7.35 1.44
N THR A 321 12.11 7.47 0.64
CA THR A 321 13.20 8.41 0.94
C THR A 321 12.79 9.85 0.69
N TYR A 322 12.00 10.10 -0.34
CA TYR A 322 11.46 11.42 -0.66
C TYR A 322 10.25 11.77 0.22
N MET A 323 9.67 10.79 0.90
CA MET A 323 8.53 10.90 1.82
C MET A 323 8.97 10.88 3.30
N GLU A 324 9.92 11.74 3.69
CA GLU A 324 10.42 11.84 5.09
C GLU A 324 11.02 10.53 5.64
N ASP A 325 11.65 9.72 4.80
CA ASP A 325 12.20 8.43 5.21
C ASP A 325 11.11 7.53 5.83
N THR A 326 9.91 7.54 5.23
CA THR A 326 8.78 6.70 5.64
C THR A 326 8.58 5.52 4.72
N TRP A 327 9.07 4.38 5.20
CA TRP A 327 8.95 3.08 4.57
C TRP A 327 7.66 2.38 5.00
N ILE A 328 7.33 1.26 4.36
CA ILE A 328 6.08 0.49 4.55
C ILE A 328 5.63 0.30 6.00
N LEU A 329 6.57 0.13 6.95
CA LEU A 329 6.21 0.02 8.37
C LEU A 329 5.48 1.26 8.89
N HIS A 330 5.94 2.45 8.49
CA HIS A 330 5.33 3.73 8.88
C HIS A 330 3.91 3.84 8.32
N ASP A 331 3.69 3.52 7.05
CA ASP A 331 2.35 3.53 6.45
C ASP A 331 1.39 2.55 7.14
N TRP A 332 1.88 1.37 7.52
CA TRP A 332 1.08 0.40 8.28
C TRP A 332 0.69 0.89 9.67
N LEU A 333 1.62 1.52 10.39
CA LEU A 333 1.35 2.15 11.69
C LEU A 333 0.39 3.34 11.53
N LEU A 334 0.56 4.13 10.46
CA LEU A 334 -0.25 5.28 10.13
C LEU A 334 -1.71 4.88 9.89
N VAL A 335 -1.99 3.92 8.99
CA VAL A 335 -3.37 3.48 8.75
C VAL A 335 -3.98 2.81 9.96
N LYS A 336 -3.18 2.09 10.77
CA LYS A 336 -3.66 1.52 12.02
C LYS A 336 -4.22 2.61 12.92
N LYS A 337 -3.44 3.66 13.14
CA LYS A 337 -3.79 4.79 14.02
C LYS A 337 -4.96 5.59 13.43
N MET A 338 -4.83 6.02 12.19
CA MET A 338 -5.68 7.06 11.61
C MET A 338 -7.00 6.53 11.01
N CYS A 339 -7.03 5.26 10.57
CA CYS A 339 -8.29 4.60 10.17
C CYS A 339 -8.97 3.85 11.32
N GLU A 340 -8.40 3.94 12.54
CA GLU A 340 -8.81 3.18 13.72
C GLU A 340 -8.92 1.67 13.45
N PHE A 341 -7.98 1.13 12.68
CA PHE A 341 -7.98 -0.29 12.32
C PHE A 341 -7.58 -1.16 13.51
N SER A 342 -8.44 -2.13 13.81
CA SER A 342 -8.15 -3.18 14.78
C SER A 342 -7.04 -4.11 14.29
N ASN A 343 -6.53 -4.97 15.16
CA ASN A 343 -5.59 -6.02 14.73
C ASN A 343 -6.22 -6.96 13.70
N SER A 344 -7.54 -7.18 13.75
CA SER A 344 -8.24 -8.00 12.76
C SER A 344 -8.32 -7.31 11.39
N ASP A 345 -8.48 -5.98 11.37
CA ASP A 345 -8.50 -5.21 10.13
C ASP A 345 -7.11 -5.22 9.48
N MET A 346 -6.05 -4.99 10.28
CA MET A 346 -4.67 -5.06 9.80
C MET A 346 -4.28 -6.47 9.33
N ALA A 347 -4.78 -7.53 9.97
CA ALA A 347 -4.62 -8.90 9.46
C ALA A 347 -5.33 -9.12 8.11
N SER A 348 -6.48 -8.47 7.91
CA SER A 348 -7.23 -8.52 6.65
C SER A 348 -6.52 -7.77 5.53
N LEU A 349 -5.86 -6.64 5.84
CA LEU A 349 -4.96 -5.95 4.91
C LEU A 349 -3.76 -6.83 4.53
N ALA A 350 -3.11 -7.48 5.52
CA ALA A 350 -2.02 -8.42 5.26
C ALA A 350 -2.43 -9.55 4.31
N LYS A 351 -3.59 -10.15 4.56
CA LYS A 351 -4.16 -11.19 3.72
C LYS A 351 -4.47 -10.67 2.31
N SER A 352 -5.08 -9.48 2.21
CA SER A 352 -5.41 -8.87 0.92
C SER A 352 -4.17 -8.62 0.08
N ALA A 353 -3.08 -8.13 0.68
CA ALA A 353 -1.81 -7.94 -0.02
C ALA A 353 -1.21 -9.26 -0.53
N VAL A 354 -1.27 -10.35 0.25
CA VAL A 354 -0.88 -11.70 -0.22
C VAL A 354 -1.76 -12.20 -1.36
N ASP A 355 -3.07 -11.97 -1.29
CA ASP A 355 -4.02 -12.36 -2.33
C ASP A 355 -3.76 -11.61 -3.64
N MET A 356 -3.54 -10.30 -3.54
CA MET A 356 -3.34 -9.38 -4.66
C MET A 356 -1.99 -9.52 -5.37
N CYS A 357 -0.94 -9.92 -4.65
CA CYS A 357 0.40 -10.00 -5.25
C CYS A 357 0.46 -10.99 -6.42
N TRP A 358 1.40 -10.78 -7.33
CA TRP A 358 1.66 -11.61 -8.51
C TRP A 358 2.80 -12.62 -8.27
N ALA A 359 3.06 -12.94 -7.00
CA ALA A 359 3.95 -14.02 -6.61
C ALA A 359 3.42 -15.40 -7.05
N GLU A 360 4.32 -16.37 -7.18
CA GLU A 360 3.97 -17.78 -7.37
C GLU A 360 3.20 -18.34 -6.16
N ASP A 361 2.32 -19.32 -6.39
CA ASP A 361 1.46 -19.90 -5.35
C ASP A 361 2.23 -20.40 -4.13
N GLY A 362 3.41 -21.02 -4.34
CA GLY A 362 4.26 -21.49 -3.25
C GLY A 362 4.73 -20.37 -2.32
N VAL A 363 5.01 -19.19 -2.87
CA VAL A 363 5.41 -17.99 -2.11
C VAL A 363 4.22 -17.45 -1.34
N LYS A 364 3.04 -17.37 -1.97
CA LYS A 364 1.80 -16.97 -1.28
C LYS A 364 1.47 -17.88 -0.12
N GLU A 365 1.53 -19.20 -0.31
CA GLU A 365 1.25 -20.18 0.74
C GLU A 365 2.23 -20.08 1.92
N GLN A 366 3.51 -19.81 1.66
CA GLN A 366 4.47 -19.54 2.73
C GLN A 366 4.06 -18.30 3.55
N MET A 367 3.75 -17.18 2.88
CA MET A 367 3.34 -15.95 3.57
C MET A 367 2.04 -16.11 4.34
N ARG A 368 1.06 -16.87 3.81
CA ARG A 368 -0.18 -17.20 4.55
C ARG A 368 0.12 -17.97 5.84
N ARG A 369 1.03 -18.95 5.80
CA ARG A 369 1.44 -19.70 6.99
C ARG A 369 2.11 -18.80 8.03
N GLU A 370 3.05 -17.96 7.61
CA GLU A 370 3.70 -16.99 8.51
C GLU A 370 2.66 -16.05 9.15
N LEU A 371 1.68 -15.58 8.37
CA LEU A 371 0.58 -14.76 8.86
C LEU A 371 -0.26 -15.52 9.90
N GLU A 372 -0.68 -16.75 9.60
CA GLU A 372 -1.45 -17.60 10.52
C GLU A 372 -0.70 -17.87 11.84
N GLU A 373 0.62 -18.06 11.78
CA GLU A 373 1.44 -18.24 12.97
C GLU A 373 1.40 -17.02 13.89
N VAL A 374 1.53 -15.81 13.34
CA VAL A 374 1.45 -14.56 14.11
C VAL A 374 0.07 -14.41 14.75
N LEU A 375 -1.00 -14.70 14.00
CA LEU A 375 -2.37 -14.63 14.49
C LEU A 375 -2.65 -15.66 15.60
N SER A 376 -2.09 -16.87 15.49
CA SER A 376 -2.27 -17.93 16.50
C SER A 376 -1.49 -17.69 17.80
N LYS A 377 -0.33 -17.04 17.74
CA LYS A 377 0.50 -16.71 18.92
C LYS A 377 -0.15 -15.65 19.80
N LYS A 378 -0.95 -14.75 19.23
CA LYS A 378 -1.62 -13.65 19.96
C LYS A 378 -3.07 -13.94 20.35
N ASP A 379 -3.61 -15.11 19.97
CA ASP A 379 -4.85 -15.67 20.51
C ASP A 379 -4.58 -16.99 21.29
N PRO A 380 -4.32 -16.92 22.62
CA PRO A 380 -4.14 -18.11 23.44
C PRO A 380 -5.36 -19.04 23.49
N MET A 381 -6.56 -18.55 23.13
CA MET A 381 -7.75 -19.40 23.06
C MET A 381 -7.78 -20.25 21.78
N ALA A 382 -7.19 -19.78 20.67
CA ALA A 382 -7.04 -20.57 19.45
C ALA A 382 -6.05 -21.73 19.64
N ASN A 383 -4.93 -21.50 20.34
CA ASN A 383 -3.91 -22.51 20.63
C ASN A 383 -4.35 -23.60 21.62
N ARG A 384 -5.49 -23.44 22.31
CA ARG A 384 -6.13 -24.51 23.08
C ARG A 384 -7.03 -25.42 22.24
N LYS A 385 -7.47 -24.99 21.05
CA LYS A 385 -8.33 -25.79 20.17
C LYS A 385 -7.55 -26.76 19.27
N SER A 386 -6.25 -26.54 19.04
CA SER A 386 -5.40 -27.37 18.18
C SER A 386 -4.84 -28.64 18.85
N LYS A 387 -5.12 -28.88 20.15
CA LYS A 387 -4.69 -30.07 20.90
C LYS A 387 -5.82 -30.97 21.42
N LEU A 388 -7.04 -30.85 20.87
CA LEU A 388 -8.15 -31.74 21.21
C LEU A 388 -8.41 -32.75 20.09
N PRO A 389 -8.66 -34.04 20.42
CA PRO A 389 -8.87 -35.08 19.43
C PRO A 389 -10.10 -34.80 18.56
N SER A 390 -10.06 -35.32 17.33
CA SER A 390 -11.00 -35.16 16.21
C SER A 390 -12.43 -35.60 16.52
N SER A 391 -13.16 -34.80 17.31
CA SER A 391 -14.60 -34.96 17.50
C SER A 391 -15.21 -33.57 17.66
N PRO A 392 -16.21 -33.19 16.84
CA PRO A 392 -16.82 -31.88 16.98
C PRO A 392 -17.53 -31.79 18.34
N PRO A 393 -17.36 -30.70 19.10
CA PRO A 393 -18.13 -30.52 20.32
C PRO A 393 -19.62 -30.40 19.97
N PRO A 394 -20.53 -30.82 20.87
CA PRO A 394 -21.96 -30.70 20.62
C PRO A 394 -22.30 -29.22 20.40
N ARG A 395 -23.13 -28.92 19.39
CA ARG A 395 -23.71 -27.58 19.23
C ARG A 395 -24.31 -27.13 20.57
N PRO A 396 -24.01 -25.91 21.06
CA PRO A 396 -24.68 -25.40 22.24
C PRO A 396 -26.18 -25.34 21.94
N ARG A 397 -26.95 -26.12 22.69
CA ARG A 397 -28.40 -26.13 22.58
C ARG A 397 -28.89 -24.73 22.96
N THR A 398 -29.58 -24.06 22.03
CA THR A 398 -30.38 -22.88 22.36
C THR A 398 -31.36 -23.31 23.46
N PRO A 399 -31.40 -22.64 24.62
CA PRO A 399 -32.29 -23.05 25.71
C PRO A 399 -33.73 -23.12 25.21
N SER A 400 -34.44 -24.19 25.58
CA SER A 400 -35.89 -24.28 25.38
C SER A 400 -36.56 -23.15 26.18
N ILE A 401 -37.64 -22.54 25.68
CA ILE A 401 -38.41 -21.53 26.45
C ILE A 401 -38.84 -22.06 27.83
N SER A 402 -38.93 -23.40 27.97
CA SER A 402 -39.24 -24.09 29.23
C SER A 402 -38.11 -24.08 30.29
N SER A 403 -36.89 -23.64 29.96
CA SER A 403 -35.74 -23.68 30.88
C SER A 403 -35.48 -22.37 31.63
N TYR A 404 -36.27 -21.31 31.39
CA TYR A 404 -36.14 -20.03 32.10
C TYR A 404 -36.99 -20.00 33.37
N THR A 405 -36.41 -19.53 34.47
CA THR A 405 -37.14 -19.28 35.72
C THR A 405 -38.14 -18.12 35.56
N PRO A 406 -39.17 -18.01 36.42
CA PRO A 406 -40.12 -16.89 36.38
C PRO A 406 -39.44 -15.51 36.41
N ASP A 407 -38.39 -15.35 37.22
CA ASP A 407 -37.61 -14.10 37.29
C ASP A 407 -36.83 -13.80 36.01
N GLN A 408 -36.31 -14.83 35.35
CA GLN A 408 -35.64 -14.67 34.06
C GLN A 408 -36.62 -14.23 32.99
N LYS A 409 -37.83 -14.82 32.97
CA LYS A 409 -38.88 -14.42 32.03
C LYS A 409 -39.32 -12.98 32.25
N LEU A 410 -39.59 -12.59 33.50
CA LEU A 410 -39.99 -11.21 33.83
C LEU A 410 -38.93 -10.18 33.42
N ARG A 411 -37.65 -10.53 33.60
CA ARG A 411 -36.52 -9.67 33.17
C ARG A 411 -36.43 -9.57 31.65
N GLN A 412 -36.59 -10.68 30.95
CA GLN A 412 -36.61 -10.72 29.50
C GLN A 412 -37.77 -9.90 28.95
N ASP A 413 -38.97 -10.01 29.53
CA ASP A 413 -40.16 -9.26 29.11
C ASP A 413 -39.92 -7.75 29.19
N ARG A 414 -39.28 -7.28 30.28
CA ARG A 414 -38.90 -5.86 30.42
C ARG A 414 -37.90 -5.42 29.36
N ILE A 415 -36.90 -6.25 29.06
CA ILE A 415 -35.90 -5.93 28.02
C ILE A 415 -36.55 -5.89 26.64
N ILE A 416 -37.38 -6.88 26.31
CA ILE A 416 -38.08 -6.98 25.03
C ILE A 416 -38.95 -5.74 24.81
N HIS A 417 -39.72 -5.35 25.83
CA HIS A 417 -40.59 -4.18 25.76
C HIS A 417 -39.79 -2.87 25.62
N ASN A 418 -38.75 -2.68 26.45
CA ASN A 418 -37.93 -1.45 26.41
C ASN A 418 -37.15 -1.29 25.10
N MET A 419 -36.77 -2.40 24.46
CA MET A 419 -36.05 -2.40 23.18
C MET A 419 -36.97 -2.42 21.95
N GLY A 420 -38.30 -2.46 22.15
CA GLY A 420 -39.29 -2.51 21.07
C GLY A 420 -39.26 -3.80 20.24
N TRP A 421 -38.70 -4.88 20.77
CA TRP A 421 -38.53 -6.14 20.04
C TRP A 421 -39.82 -6.96 19.90
N ASP A 422 -40.85 -6.58 20.64
CA ASP A 422 -42.22 -7.07 20.49
C ASP A 422 -42.88 -6.65 19.17
N ASN A 423 -42.36 -5.62 18.49
CA ASN A 423 -42.98 -5.02 17.30
C ASN A 423 -42.28 -5.33 15.95
N ILE A 424 -41.24 -6.17 15.96
CA ILE A 424 -40.37 -6.39 14.77
C ILE A 424 -40.53 -7.78 14.13
N GLY A 425 -41.67 -8.45 14.34
CA GLY A 425 -42.01 -9.71 13.67
C GLY A 425 -41.19 -10.93 14.10
N LEU A 426 -40.43 -10.86 15.20
CA LEU A 426 -39.66 -11.97 15.75
C LEU A 426 -40.56 -12.93 16.54
N SER A 427 -40.25 -14.23 16.51
CA SER A 427 -40.92 -15.20 17.41
C SER A 427 -40.54 -14.94 18.87
N GLU A 428 -41.43 -15.27 19.81
CA GLU A 428 -41.17 -15.12 21.26
C GLU A 428 -39.86 -15.81 21.69
N LYS A 429 -39.53 -16.96 21.07
CA LYS A 429 -38.26 -17.67 21.30
C LYS A 429 -37.05 -16.82 20.93
N GLN A 430 -37.10 -16.14 19.78
CA GLN A 430 -36.02 -15.26 19.31
C GLN A 430 -35.90 -14.02 20.20
N GLN A 431 -37.04 -13.39 20.55
CA GLN A 431 -37.07 -12.23 21.43
C GLN A 431 -36.44 -12.55 22.80
N ARG A 432 -36.79 -13.69 23.41
CA ARG A 432 -36.23 -14.12 24.70
C ARG A 432 -34.75 -14.48 24.62
N ALA A 433 -34.30 -15.10 23.53
CA ALA A 433 -32.88 -15.41 23.32
C ALA A 433 -32.04 -14.13 23.17
N MET A 434 -32.54 -13.14 22.43
CA MET A 434 -31.91 -11.83 22.28
C MET A 434 -31.87 -11.09 23.62
N ALA A 435 -32.97 -11.09 24.37
CA ALA A 435 -33.04 -10.44 25.69
C ALA A 435 -32.07 -11.08 26.70
N GLN A 436 -31.90 -12.40 26.67
CA GLN A 436 -30.94 -13.09 27.52
C GLN A 436 -29.49 -12.74 27.13
N THR A 437 -29.20 -12.65 25.84
CA THR A 437 -27.87 -12.29 25.33
C THR A 437 -27.52 -10.86 25.72
N PHE A 438 -28.44 -9.93 25.49
CA PHE A 438 -28.32 -8.53 25.87
C PHE A 438 -28.09 -8.36 27.38
N TYR A 439 -28.88 -9.06 28.21
CA TYR A 439 -28.70 -9.05 29.65
C TYR A 439 -27.31 -9.55 30.08
N ASN A 440 -26.82 -10.63 29.46
CA ASN A 440 -25.50 -11.18 29.79
C ASN A 440 -24.37 -10.20 29.44
N GLU A 441 -24.46 -9.49 28.31
CA GLU A 441 -23.46 -8.47 27.93
C GLU A 441 -23.49 -7.28 28.90
N ILE A 442 -24.66 -6.85 29.36
CA ILE A 442 -24.75 -5.83 30.42
C ILE A 442 -24.08 -6.31 31.72
N GLN A 443 -24.27 -7.57 32.11
CA GLN A 443 -23.61 -8.09 33.32
C GLN A 443 -22.08 -8.17 33.15
N LYS A 444 -21.58 -8.51 31.96
CA LYS A 444 -20.14 -8.51 31.67
C LYS A 444 -19.57 -7.10 31.73
N ALA A 445 -20.24 -6.13 31.12
CA ALA A 445 -19.80 -4.74 31.13
C ALA A 445 -19.80 -4.14 32.55
N LYS A 446 -20.81 -4.47 33.37
CA LYS A 446 -20.81 -4.14 34.81
C LYS A 446 -19.66 -4.77 35.58
N ALA A 447 -19.34 -6.03 35.30
CA ALA A 447 -18.22 -6.72 35.93
C ALA A 447 -16.84 -6.12 35.52
N ARG A 448 -16.78 -5.45 34.37
CA ARG A 448 -15.60 -4.72 33.88
C ARG A 448 -15.54 -3.24 34.31
N GLY A 449 -16.58 -2.73 34.98
CA GLY A 449 -16.65 -1.32 35.39
C GLY A 449 -16.95 -0.34 34.25
N GLU A 450 -17.51 -0.82 33.15
CA GLU A 450 -17.77 -0.06 31.91
C GLU A 450 -19.22 0.48 31.84
N TRP A 451 -19.94 0.54 32.96
CA TRP A 451 -21.40 0.70 33.00
C TRP A 451 -21.90 1.73 34.00
#